data_AF-A0A510KQ17-F1
#
_entry.id   AF-A0A510KQ17-F1
#
_cell.length_a   1.000
_cell.length_b   1.000
_cell.length_c   1.000
_cell.angle_alpha   90.00
_cell.angle_beta   90.00
_cell.angle_gamma   90.00
#
_symmetry.space_group_name_H-M   'P 1'
#
loop_
_entity.id
_entity.type
_entity.pdbx_description
1 polymer ?
#
loop_
_entity_poly.entity_id
_entity_poly.type
_entity_poly.pdbx_seq_one_letter_code
_entity_poly.pdbx_strand_id
1 'polypeptide(L)'
;MNSISEEYCVRQRAVEYAIKHNNNSKAALKYKTSRQQIKRWRDRYDGTVQSLMPKSRRPKSHPNQHTQEEIDLIMKNTGDFHMKDWHRYIPKLENWDTAVLMELCAK
;
A
#
# COMPACT_ATOMS: atom_id res chain seq x y z
N MET A 1 14.48 13.25 0.99
CA MET A 1 13.72 13.01 2.24
C MET A 1 13.70 11.52 2.53
N ASN A 2 14.64 11.05 3.35
CA ASN A 2 14.68 9.67 3.87
C ASN A 2 14.69 9.71 5.42
N SER A 3 13.86 10.56 6.02
CA SER A 3 13.73 10.63 7.47
C SER A 3 12.67 9.63 7.93
N ILE A 4 13.12 8.55 8.56
CA ILE A 4 12.25 7.66 9.32
C ILE A 4 11.56 8.53 10.39
N SER A 5 10.23 8.59 10.37
CA SER A 5 9.47 9.36 11.36
C SER A 5 9.77 8.86 12.78
N GLU A 6 9.91 9.80 13.71
CA GLU A 6 10.16 9.55 15.13
C GLU A 6 9.13 8.58 15.74
N GLU A 7 7.90 8.60 15.23
CA GLU A 7 6.84 7.67 15.63
C GLU A 7 7.27 6.21 15.43
N TYR A 8 7.91 5.89 14.30
CA TYR A 8 8.34 4.52 14.02
C TYR A 8 9.51 4.09 14.89
N CYS A 9 10.40 5.01 15.25
CA CYS A 9 11.45 4.77 16.24
C CYS A 9 10.86 4.47 17.63
N VAL A 10 9.78 5.16 18.03
CA VAL A 10 9.08 4.87 19.30
C VAL A 10 8.42 3.49 19.26
N ARG A 11 7.78 3.13 18.15
CA ARG A 11 7.19 1.78 17.96
C ARG A 11 8.25 0.69 18.04
N GLN A 12 9.40 0.88 17.40
CA GLN A 12 10.52 -0.06 17.46
C GLN A 12 10.98 -0.27 18.91
N ARG A 13 11.25 0.81 19.65
CA ARG A 13 11.65 0.73 21.07
C ARG A 13 10.61 0.02 21.93
N ALA A 14 9.32 0.25 21.67
CA ALA A 14 8.24 -0.43 22.39
C ALA A 14 8.23 -1.95 22.14
N VAL A 15 8.47 -2.38 20.90
CA VAL A 15 8.55 -3.79 20.53
C VAL A 15 9.81 -4.44 21.10
N GLU A 16 10.98 -3.80 20.97
CA GLU A 16 12.24 -4.26 21.55
C GLU A 16 12.14 -4.42 23.07
N TYR A 17 11.50 -3.47 23.75
CA TYR A 17 11.24 -3.56 25.17
C TYR A 17 10.33 -4.73 25.53
N ALA A 18 9.28 -4.97 24.73
CA ALA A 18 8.37 -6.10 24.93
C ALA A 18 9.06 -7.45 24.72
N ILE A 19 9.95 -7.56 23.73
CA ILE A 19 10.77 -8.75 23.45
C ILE A 19 11.76 -8.98 24.60
N LYS A 20 12.50 -7.95 25.02
CA LYS A 20 13.48 -8.01 26.12
C LYS A 20 12.88 -8.52 27.43
N HIS A 21 11.66 -8.10 27.76
CA HIS A 21 10.99 -8.48 29.01
C HIS A 21 9.96 -9.60 28.83
N ASN A 22 9.83 -10.14 27.62
CA ASN A 22 8.81 -11.09 27.20
C ASN A 22 7.39 -10.77 27.72
N ASN A 23 7.03 -9.47 27.76
CA ASN A 23 5.77 -9.02 28.36
C ASN A 23 5.20 -7.79 27.65
N ASN A 24 4.08 -8.01 26.96
CA ASN A 24 3.40 -6.97 26.18
C ASN A 24 2.69 -5.93 27.08
N SER A 25 2.21 -6.32 28.26
CA SER A 25 1.50 -5.43 29.18
C SER A 25 2.44 -4.41 29.84
N LYS A 26 3.67 -4.83 30.20
CA LYS A 26 4.69 -3.92 30.73
C LYS A 26 5.12 -2.88 29.70
N ALA A 27 5.27 -3.29 28.43
CA ALA A 27 5.57 -2.38 27.34
C ALA A 27 4.42 -1.39 27.09
N ALA A 28 3.18 -1.87 27.15
CA ALA A 28 1.97 -1.08 26.93
C ALA A 28 1.87 0.06 27.96
N LEU A 29 2.10 -0.26 29.24
CA LEU A 29 2.12 0.71 30.32
C LEU A 29 3.21 1.78 30.11
N LYS A 30 4.44 1.37 29.75
CA LYS A 30 5.58 2.28 29.56
C LYS A 30 5.38 3.25 28.40
N TYR A 31 4.92 2.73 27.26
CA TYR A 31 4.78 3.51 26.02
C TYR A 31 3.37 4.07 25.82
N LYS A 32 2.49 4.00 26.84
CA LYS A 32 1.10 4.50 26.80
C LYS A 32 0.32 4.00 25.58
N THR A 33 0.46 2.71 25.28
CA THR A 33 -0.24 2.04 24.16
C THR A 33 -1.05 0.87 24.67
N SER A 34 -1.95 0.32 23.84
CA SER A 34 -2.71 -0.87 24.23
C SER A 34 -1.86 -2.14 24.08
N ARG A 35 -2.09 -3.12 24.98
CA ARG A 35 -1.43 -4.44 24.90
C ARG A 35 -1.63 -5.12 23.55
N GLN A 36 -2.80 -4.92 22.94
CA GLN A 36 -3.17 -5.48 21.65
C GLN A 36 -2.36 -4.83 20.52
N GLN A 37 -2.13 -3.52 20.60
CA GLN A 37 -1.32 -2.80 19.63
C GLN A 37 0.14 -3.28 19.65
N ILE A 38 0.71 -3.47 20.85
CA ILE A 38 2.06 -4.02 20.98
C ILE A 38 2.14 -5.44 20.43
N LYS A 39 1.14 -6.29 20.71
CA LYS A 39 1.07 -7.62 20.10
C LYS A 39 1.06 -7.52 18.57
N ARG A 40 0.20 -6.68 17.99
CA ARG A 40 0.12 -6.47 16.53
C ARG A 40 1.44 -5.97 15.93
N TRP A 41 2.18 -5.12 16.63
CA TRP A 41 3.49 -4.66 16.18
C TRP A 41 4.52 -5.77 16.26
N ARG A 42 4.58 -6.51 17.37
CA ARG A 42 5.46 -7.66 17.56
C ARG A 42 5.23 -8.74 16.51
N ASP A 43 3.98 -9.07 16.21
CA ASP A 43 3.61 -10.07 15.19
C ASP A 43 4.06 -9.65 13.77
N ARG A 44 4.25 -8.35 13.52
CA ARG A 44 4.75 -7.82 12.24
C ARG A 44 6.26 -7.60 12.20
N TYR A 45 6.93 -7.60 13.35
CA TYR A 45 8.29 -7.10 13.47
C TYR A 45 9.31 -8.10 12.95
N ASP A 46 10.07 -7.70 11.93
CA ASP A 46 11.14 -8.46 11.30
C ASP A 46 12.55 -8.00 11.72
N GLY A 47 12.65 -7.09 12.69
CA GLY A 47 13.89 -6.45 13.11
C GLY A 47 14.15 -5.09 12.45
N THR A 48 13.39 -4.73 11.42
CA THR A 48 13.50 -3.43 10.75
C THR A 48 12.41 -2.46 11.18
N VAL A 49 12.67 -1.15 11.06
CA VAL A 49 11.64 -0.12 11.30
C VAL A 49 10.55 -0.17 10.22
N GLN A 50 10.91 -0.61 9.01
CA GLN A 50 10.02 -0.62 7.86
C GLN A 50 8.84 -1.57 8.04
N SER A 51 9.02 -2.70 8.74
CA SER A 51 7.93 -3.63 9.02
C SER A 51 6.83 -3.07 9.93
N LEU A 52 7.16 -2.05 10.73
CA LEU A 52 6.20 -1.37 11.61
C LEU A 52 5.40 -0.27 10.89
N MET A 53 5.70 0.00 9.62
CA MET A 53 4.94 0.93 8.80
C MET A 53 3.52 0.40 8.51
N PRO A 54 2.52 1.30 8.40
CA PRO A 54 1.17 0.89 8.00
C PRO A 54 1.20 0.31 6.59
N LYS A 55 0.71 -0.93 6.46
CA LYS A 55 0.45 -1.55 5.15
C LYS A 55 -0.90 -1.09 4.61
N SER A 56 -1.10 -1.22 3.30
CA SER A 56 -2.39 -0.94 2.66
C SER A 56 -3.51 -1.73 3.34
N ARG A 57 -4.64 -1.06 3.58
CA ARG A 57 -5.87 -1.68 4.12
C ARG A 57 -6.83 -2.15 3.01
N ARG A 58 -6.49 -1.89 1.74
CA ARG A 58 -7.32 -2.30 0.61
C ARG A 58 -7.28 -3.83 0.47
N PRO A 59 -8.41 -4.50 0.19
CA PRO A 59 -8.39 -5.92 -0.15
C PRO A 59 -7.46 -6.16 -1.34
N LYS A 60 -6.69 -7.24 -1.28
CA LYS A 60 -5.75 -7.60 -2.35
C LYS A 60 -6.45 -8.16 -3.59
N SER A 61 -7.63 -8.74 -3.40
CA SER A 61 -8.41 -9.38 -4.46
C SER A 61 -9.91 -9.23 -4.23
N HIS A 62 -10.68 -9.44 -5.30
CA HIS A 62 -12.14 -9.53 -5.28
C HIS A 62 -12.59 -10.81 -6.00
N PRO A 63 -13.78 -11.37 -5.70
CA PRO A 63 -14.19 -12.68 -6.24
C PRO A 63 -14.29 -12.72 -7.77
N ASN A 64 -14.63 -11.59 -8.39
CA ASN A 64 -14.76 -11.47 -9.84
C ASN A 64 -13.49 -10.91 -10.50
N GLN A 65 -12.32 -11.05 -9.85
CA GLN A 65 -11.07 -10.52 -10.39
C GLN A 65 -10.61 -11.37 -11.56
N HIS A 66 -10.32 -10.72 -12.69
CA HIS A 66 -9.78 -11.40 -13.87
C HIS A 66 -8.49 -12.15 -13.54
N THR A 67 -8.37 -13.35 -14.09
CA THR A 67 -7.12 -14.11 -14.01
C THR A 67 -6.07 -13.48 -14.92
N GLN A 68 -4.79 -13.80 -14.67
CA GLN A 68 -3.72 -13.31 -15.55
C GLN A 68 -3.92 -13.81 -16.98
N GLU A 69 -4.40 -15.05 -17.16
CA GLU A 69 -4.70 -15.62 -18.48
C GLU A 69 -5.81 -14.87 -19.23
N GLU A 70 -6.88 -14.48 -18.51
CA GLU A 70 -7.94 -13.66 -19.08
C GLU A 70 -7.43 -12.27 -19.48
N ILE A 71 -6.60 -11.66 -18.63
CA ILE A 71 -5.96 -10.36 -18.94
C ILE A 71 -5.07 -10.50 -20.17
N ASP A 72 -4.25 -11.54 -20.25
CA ASP A 72 -3.34 -11.77 -21.37
C ASP A 72 -4.12 -12.03 -22.68
N LEU A 73 -5.23 -12.77 -22.60
CA LEU A 73 -6.13 -12.99 -23.74
C LEU A 73 -6.83 -11.71 -24.18
N ILE A 74 -7.33 -10.91 -23.23
CA ILE A 74 -7.89 -9.59 -23.50
C ILE A 74 -6.84 -8.73 -24.18
N MET A 75 -5.64 -8.60 -23.62
CA MET A 75 -4.55 -7.79 -24.19
C MET A 75 -4.13 -8.26 -25.59
N LYS A 76 -4.09 -9.58 -25.84
CA LYS A 76 -3.80 -10.13 -27.17
C LYS A 76 -4.90 -9.81 -28.18
N ASN A 77 -6.17 -9.96 -27.78
CA ASN A 77 -7.32 -9.73 -28.66
C ASN A 77 -7.61 -8.24 -28.87
N THR A 78 -7.34 -7.39 -27.87
CA THR A 78 -7.51 -5.93 -27.94
C THR A 78 -6.23 -5.23 -28.38
N GLY A 79 -5.09 -5.92 -28.47
CA GLY A 79 -3.80 -5.35 -28.92
C GLY A 79 -3.86 -4.78 -30.34
N ASP A 80 -4.77 -5.30 -31.17
CA ASP A 80 -5.09 -4.75 -32.50
C ASP A 80 -6.14 -3.62 -32.45
N PHE A 81 -6.88 -3.46 -31.34
CA PHE A 81 -7.74 -2.31 -31.12
C PHE A 81 -6.88 -1.12 -30.71
N HIS A 82 -6.20 -0.61 -31.75
CA HIS A 82 -5.22 0.44 -31.71
C HIS A 82 -5.63 1.54 -30.73
N MET A 83 -4.78 1.75 -29.71
CA MET A 83 -4.77 2.94 -28.86
C MET A 83 -4.39 4.21 -29.65
N LYS A 84 -4.85 4.34 -30.90
CA LYS A 84 -4.70 5.49 -31.78
C LYS A 84 -6.01 6.28 -31.93
N ASP A 85 -7.16 5.64 -31.65
CA ASP A 85 -8.49 6.24 -31.86
C ASP A 85 -9.26 6.49 -30.55
N TRP A 86 -8.65 6.40 -29.37
CA TRP A 86 -9.37 6.68 -28.10
C TRP A 86 -9.86 8.12 -28.02
N HIS A 87 -9.17 9.07 -28.66
CA HIS A 87 -9.63 10.44 -28.85
C HIS A 87 -10.93 10.55 -29.66
N ARG A 88 -11.27 9.53 -30.46
CA ARG A 88 -12.47 9.48 -31.31
C ARG A 88 -13.73 9.10 -30.54
N TYR A 89 -13.58 8.40 -29.41
CA TYR A 89 -14.66 7.92 -28.56
C TYR A 89 -14.90 8.76 -27.30
N ILE A 90 -14.10 9.80 -27.07
CA ILE A 90 -14.39 10.85 -26.08
C ILE A 90 -15.25 11.90 -26.79
N PRO A 91 -16.57 11.96 -26.56
CA PRO A 91 -17.39 13.05 -27.09
C PRO A 91 -16.80 14.34 -26.51
N LYS A 92 -16.44 15.29 -27.39
CA LYS A 92 -15.93 16.64 -27.09
C LYS A 92 -16.27 17.11 -25.65
N LEU A 93 -15.44 16.74 -24.68
CA LEU A 93 -15.42 17.36 -23.37
C LEU A 93 -14.42 18.50 -23.49
N GLU A 94 -14.86 19.57 -24.16
CA GLU A 94 -14.27 20.87 -23.95
C GLU A 94 -14.21 21.07 -22.42
N ASN A 95 -13.02 21.27 -21.87
CA ASN A 95 -12.71 21.64 -20.45
C ASN A 95 -11.98 20.61 -19.57
N TRP A 96 -11.33 19.58 -20.11
CA TRP A 96 -10.33 18.84 -19.32
C TRP A 96 -8.99 18.81 -20.06
N ASP A 97 -8.04 19.60 -19.56
CA ASP A 97 -6.68 19.75 -20.08
C ASP A 97 -6.04 18.38 -20.38
N THR A 98 -5.82 18.13 -21.67
CA THR A 98 -5.17 16.91 -22.20
C THR A 98 -3.76 16.70 -21.65
N ALA A 99 -3.14 17.72 -21.05
CA ALA A 99 -1.88 17.63 -20.32
C ALA A 99 -1.95 16.69 -19.11
N VAL A 100 -3.07 16.64 -18.39
CA VAL A 100 -3.21 15.82 -17.17
C VAL A 100 -3.32 14.33 -17.51
N LEU A 101 -3.95 14.00 -18.66
CA LEU A 101 -4.09 12.62 -19.14
C LEU A 101 -2.79 12.07 -19.74
N MET A 102 -2.00 12.92 -20.40
CA MET A 102 -0.68 12.53 -20.93
C MET A 102 0.34 12.27 -19.80
N GLU A 103 0.30 13.04 -18.71
CA GLU A 103 1.20 12.83 -17.55
C GLU A 103 0.87 11.55 -16.76
N LEU A 104 -0.37 11.06 -16.85
CA LEU A 104 -0.82 9.79 -16.28
C LEU A 104 -0.47 8.56 -17.13
N CYS A 105 -0.23 8.72 -18.44
CA CYS A 105 0.17 7.62 -19.33
C CYS A 105 1.70 7.47 -19.47
N ALA A 106 2.50 8.47 -19.07
CA ALA A 106 3.96 8.47 -19.18
C ALA A 106 4.69 8.03 -17.89
N LYS A 107 3.98 7.47 -16.91
CA LYS A 107 4.52 6.82 -15.69
C LYS A 107 3.97 5.41 -15.59
#